data_AF-A0A0G3H0G3-F1
#
_entry.id   AF-A0A0G3H0G3-F1
#
_cell.length_a   1.000
_cell.length_b   1.000
_cell.length_c   1.000
_cell.angle_alpha   90.00
_cell.angle_beta   90.00
_cell.angle_gamma   90.00
#
_symmetry.space_group_name_H-M   'P 1'
#
loop_
_entity.id
_entity.type
_entity.pdbx_description
1 polymer ?
#
loop_
_entity_poly.entity_id
_entity_poly.type
_entity_poly.pdbx_seq_one_letter_code
_entity_poly.pdbx_strand_id
1 'polypeptide(L)'
;MTLHTRPFPSSPPDSAATLIAWAANHLHTLYGSNCGFEQFLAHTVALHHRDPGGLLNAVRKTAPFHLPWEWMDWAYDSLTWTRAIRDHDVVEARTRAVLCHLDAVPVLLSEPSFTDLSVSLSDLLRRLKVYEERTLPVLEPDFVLALTRLREAATRTELCDRLVEQCYQIGVPILLDTGRECERLAGAVLAEYLCDPHQQQRDVDNPYLGLKHPHSLRGLPDRVGKYAPYKHTFEPTMFPLWAEAIHVSIPVRSADFVEDISGTEEDVVALFNQIAESSQPLSPRAQAKILVCSAGVADYFDMIPVLEIMWQRRLFQPIGQDFPWPTSDPDFLTTRELRSFLERLCTTQLRSVAESALQSAAHFSP
;
A
#
# COMPACT_ATOMS: atom_id res chain seq x y z
N MET A 1 -12.03 10.02 13.89
CA MET A 1 -11.96 9.07 15.02
C MET A 1 -10.98 7.99 14.59
N THR A 2 -9.79 7.93 15.16
CA THR A 2 -8.76 6.95 14.76
C THR A 2 -9.08 5.60 15.39
N LEU A 3 -9.15 4.55 14.57
CA LEU A 3 -9.41 3.19 15.02
C LEU A 3 -8.14 2.58 15.63
N HIS A 4 -8.29 1.60 16.52
CA HIS A 4 -7.16 0.89 17.10
C HIS A 4 -6.40 0.12 16.01
N THR A 5 -5.15 0.50 15.76
CA THR A 5 -4.21 -0.23 14.91
C THR A 5 -3.43 -1.23 15.71
N ARG A 6 -3.30 -2.47 15.19
CA ARG A 6 -2.42 -3.47 15.78
C ARG A 6 -0.96 -3.18 15.39
N PRO A 7 0.01 -3.46 16.27
CA PRO A 7 1.42 -3.44 15.89
C PRO A 7 1.67 -4.39 14.71
N PHE A 8 2.60 -4.01 13.84
CA PHE A 8 3.02 -4.87 12.75
C PHE A 8 3.73 -6.13 13.30
N PRO A 9 3.32 -7.35 12.91
CA PRO A 9 3.97 -8.57 13.39
C PRO A 9 5.37 -8.70 12.77
N SER A 10 6.41 -8.85 13.60
CA SER A 10 7.81 -8.73 13.18
C SER A 10 8.69 -9.93 13.55
N SER A 11 8.12 -11.10 13.85
CA SER A 11 8.93 -12.27 14.19
C SER A 11 9.50 -12.90 12.92
N PRO A 12 10.82 -12.78 12.66
CA PRO A 12 11.39 -13.35 11.45
C PRO A 12 11.33 -14.88 11.49
N PRO A 13 11.10 -15.54 10.35
CA PRO A 13 11.27 -16.97 10.25
C PRO A 13 12.73 -17.35 10.52
N ASP A 14 12.93 -18.50 11.16
CA ASP A 14 14.25 -18.97 11.59
C ASP A 14 15.14 -19.44 10.42
N SER A 15 14.58 -19.65 9.22
CA SER A 15 15.31 -20.17 8.06
C SER A 15 14.71 -19.73 6.73
N ALA A 16 15.52 -19.83 5.66
CA ALA A 16 15.08 -19.60 4.29
C ALA A 16 13.93 -20.52 3.87
N ALA A 17 13.98 -21.80 4.26
CA ALA A 17 12.91 -22.75 3.94
C ALA A 17 11.58 -22.34 4.60
N THR A 18 11.63 -21.88 5.86
CA THR A 18 10.45 -21.38 6.57
C THR A 18 9.93 -20.10 5.93
N LEU A 19 10.81 -19.19 5.49
CA LEU A 19 10.42 -17.96 4.79
C LEU A 19 9.69 -18.26 3.47
N ILE A 20 10.23 -19.17 2.65
CA ILE A 20 9.60 -19.58 1.39
C ILE A 20 8.28 -20.31 1.62
N ALA A 21 8.22 -21.22 2.60
CA ALA A 21 6.98 -21.91 2.94
C ALA A 21 5.92 -20.93 3.47
N TRP A 22 6.34 -19.94 4.26
CA TRP A 22 5.47 -18.86 4.70
C TRP A 22 4.96 -18.05 3.50
N ALA A 23 5.85 -17.68 2.57
CA ALA A 23 5.50 -16.92 1.37
C ALA A 23 4.45 -17.64 0.52
N ALA A 24 4.64 -18.93 0.25
CA ALA A 24 3.69 -19.74 -0.52
C ALA A 24 2.30 -19.83 0.12
N ASN A 25 2.17 -19.59 1.43
CA ASN A 25 0.90 -19.65 2.16
C ASN A 25 0.27 -18.27 2.43
N HIS A 26 1.01 -17.17 2.23
CA HIS A 26 0.57 -15.82 2.66
C HIS A 26 0.70 -14.77 1.55
N LEU A 27 1.58 -15.00 0.56
CA LEU A 27 1.62 -14.21 -0.66
C LEU A 27 0.64 -14.84 -1.65
N HIS A 28 -0.63 -14.52 -1.45
CA HIS A 28 -1.67 -14.83 -2.42
C HIS A 28 -1.63 -13.89 -3.64
N THR A 29 -0.71 -12.93 -3.64
CA THR A 29 -0.66 -11.84 -4.62
C THR A 29 0.78 -11.58 -5.03
N LEU A 30 1.00 -11.50 -6.34
CA LEU A 30 2.29 -11.09 -6.91
C LEU A 30 2.36 -9.58 -7.10
N TYR A 31 1.23 -8.87 -6.97
CA TYR A 31 1.12 -7.44 -7.22
C TYR A 31 0.57 -6.68 -6.01
N GLY A 32 1.18 -5.52 -5.74
CA GLY A 32 0.78 -4.60 -4.67
C GLY A 32 1.35 -4.94 -3.29
N SER A 33 1.41 -3.94 -2.43
CA SER A 33 1.91 -4.10 -1.05
C SER A 33 0.76 -4.42 -0.10
N ASN A 34 0.80 -5.57 0.56
CA ASN A 34 -0.02 -5.85 1.74
C ASN A 34 0.86 -6.22 2.94
N CYS A 35 0.25 -6.42 4.11
CA CYS A 35 0.99 -6.79 5.32
C CYS A 35 1.84 -8.04 5.11
N GLY A 36 1.33 -9.03 4.39
CA GLY A 36 2.07 -10.24 4.11
C GLY A 36 3.31 -9.96 3.24
N PHE A 37 3.14 -9.19 2.17
CA PHE A 37 4.25 -8.79 1.31
C PHE A 37 5.32 -8.00 2.08
N GLU A 38 4.91 -7.03 2.90
CA GLU A 38 5.85 -6.24 3.71
C GLU A 38 6.61 -7.11 4.73
N GLN A 39 5.93 -8.08 5.35
CA GLN A 39 6.58 -9.04 6.24
C GLN A 39 7.60 -9.89 5.48
N PHE A 40 7.22 -10.39 4.31
CA PHE A 40 8.10 -11.19 3.47
C PHE A 40 9.37 -10.44 3.10
N LEU A 41 9.24 -9.18 2.68
CA LEU A 41 10.39 -8.37 2.28
C LEU A 41 11.27 -8.01 3.49
N ALA A 42 10.68 -7.64 4.63
CA ALA A 42 11.42 -7.37 5.87
C ALA A 42 12.19 -8.62 6.35
N HIS A 43 11.56 -9.78 6.27
CA HIS A 43 12.19 -11.06 6.60
C HIS A 43 13.25 -11.49 5.59
N THR A 44 13.05 -11.19 4.30
CA THR A 44 14.06 -11.38 3.24
C THR A 44 15.32 -10.61 3.57
N VAL A 45 15.20 -9.32 3.92
CA VAL A 45 16.33 -8.48 4.34
C VAL A 45 17.01 -9.07 5.59
N ALA A 46 16.24 -9.36 6.63
CA ALA A 46 16.79 -9.88 7.88
C ALA A 46 17.52 -11.22 7.71
N LEU A 47 16.98 -12.10 6.87
CA LEU A 47 17.56 -13.40 6.58
C LEU A 47 18.79 -13.28 5.68
N HIS A 48 18.79 -12.38 4.69
CA HIS A 48 19.95 -12.15 3.83
C HIS A 48 21.21 -11.79 4.65
N HIS A 49 21.07 -10.96 5.69
CA HIS A 49 22.19 -10.63 6.60
C HIS A 49 22.67 -11.81 7.45
N ARG A 50 21.85 -12.84 7.65
CA ARG A 50 22.19 -14.02 8.48
C ARG A 50 22.72 -15.18 7.64
N ASP A 51 22.09 -15.43 6.50
CA ASP A 51 22.35 -16.57 5.61
C ASP A 51 22.05 -16.20 4.14
N PRO A 52 22.90 -15.39 3.50
CA PRO A 52 22.67 -14.96 2.11
C PRO A 52 22.70 -16.13 1.14
N GLY A 53 23.57 -17.12 1.38
CA GLY A 53 23.69 -18.32 0.56
C GLY A 53 22.47 -19.23 0.67
N GLY A 54 21.93 -19.42 1.88
CA GLY A 54 20.71 -20.19 2.10
C GLY A 54 19.48 -19.54 1.47
N LEU A 55 19.35 -18.21 1.58
CA LEU A 55 18.28 -17.46 0.92
C LEU A 55 18.34 -17.62 -0.61
N LEU A 56 19.51 -17.36 -1.22
CA LEU A 56 19.70 -17.50 -2.66
C LEU A 56 19.36 -18.92 -3.15
N ASN A 57 19.84 -19.94 -2.43
CA ASN A 57 19.56 -21.33 -2.76
C ASN A 57 18.08 -21.69 -2.60
N ALA A 58 17.38 -21.14 -1.61
CA ALA A 58 15.96 -21.37 -1.41
C ALA A 58 15.14 -20.76 -2.54
N VAL A 59 15.43 -19.50 -2.93
CA VAL A 59 14.74 -18.83 -4.04
C VAL A 59 14.95 -19.61 -5.34
N ARG A 60 16.19 -19.99 -5.68
CA ARG A 60 16.48 -20.78 -6.91
C ARG A 60 15.78 -22.13 -6.98
N LYS A 61 15.45 -22.73 -5.83
CA LYS A 61 14.75 -24.03 -5.75
C LYS A 61 13.23 -23.88 -5.70
N THR A 62 12.73 -22.66 -5.54
CA THR A 62 11.30 -22.38 -5.51
C THR A 62 10.77 -22.31 -6.93
N ALA A 63 9.59 -22.89 -7.19
CA ALA A 63 8.99 -22.78 -8.51
C ALA A 63 8.64 -21.31 -8.79
N PRO A 64 8.82 -20.81 -10.03
CA PRO A 64 8.66 -19.39 -10.37
C PRO A 64 7.31 -18.76 -9.97
N PHE A 65 6.25 -19.56 -9.84
CA PHE A 65 4.90 -19.09 -9.51
C PHE A 65 4.63 -18.88 -8.01
N HIS A 66 5.56 -19.27 -7.14
CA HIS A 66 5.40 -19.14 -5.68
C HIS A 66 6.09 -17.89 -5.10
N LEU A 67 6.78 -17.11 -5.95
CA LEU A 67 7.46 -15.89 -5.55
C LEU A 67 7.22 -14.79 -6.61
N PRO A 68 7.23 -13.51 -6.19
CA PRO A 68 7.30 -12.41 -7.14
C PRO A 68 8.49 -12.56 -8.07
N TRP A 69 8.29 -12.21 -9.35
CA TRP A 69 9.27 -12.43 -10.41
C TRP A 69 10.59 -11.69 -10.14
N GLU A 70 10.56 -10.58 -9.40
CA GLU A 70 11.73 -9.81 -9.02
C GLU A 70 12.72 -10.62 -8.16
N TRP A 71 12.24 -11.57 -7.34
CA TRP A 71 13.10 -12.47 -6.56
C TRP A 71 13.81 -13.46 -7.45
N MET A 72 13.15 -13.92 -8.52
CA MET A 72 13.78 -14.80 -9.50
C MET A 72 14.84 -14.02 -10.27
N ASP A 73 14.53 -12.82 -10.73
CA ASP A 73 15.50 -11.96 -11.41
C ASP A 73 16.71 -11.64 -10.52
N TRP A 74 16.47 -11.38 -9.23
CA TRP A 74 17.55 -11.21 -8.26
C TRP A 74 18.39 -12.48 -8.12
N ALA A 75 17.75 -13.63 -7.95
CA ALA A 75 18.45 -14.89 -7.75
C ALA A 75 19.27 -15.35 -8.96
N TYR A 76 18.93 -14.87 -10.16
CA TYR A 76 19.66 -15.14 -11.40
C TYR A 76 20.51 -13.96 -11.91
N ASP A 77 20.69 -12.92 -11.08
CA ASP A 77 21.54 -11.75 -11.38
C ASP A 77 21.10 -10.99 -12.66
N SER A 78 19.79 -10.99 -12.94
CA SER A 78 19.16 -10.23 -14.04
C SER A 78 18.41 -8.99 -13.55
N LEU A 79 18.22 -8.85 -12.22
CA LEU A 79 17.52 -7.70 -11.66
C LEU A 79 18.38 -6.43 -11.76
N THR A 80 17.77 -5.33 -12.20
CA THR A 80 18.43 -4.03 -12.28
C THR A 80 17.59 -2.93 -11.63
N TRP A 81 18.29 -1.96 -11.05
CA TRP A 81 17.73 -0.72 -10.53
C TRP A 81 18.38 0.46 -11.26
N THR A 82 17.69 0.99 -12.26
CA THR A 82 18.20 2.07 -13.13
C THR A 82 17.11 3.11 -13.38
N ARG A 83 17.45 4.24 -14.01
CA ARG A 83 16.45 5.26 -14.42
C ARG A 83 15.28 4.70 -15.24
N ALA A 84 15.45 3.57 -15.94
CA ALA A 84 14.38 2.96 -16.72
C ALA A 84 13.19 2.49 -15.87
N ILE A 85 13.39 2.26 -14.57
CA ILE A 85 12.31 1.87 -13.66
C ILE A 85 11.59 3.08 -13.04
N ARG A 86 11.93 4.31 -13.44
CA ARG A 86 11.23 5.50 -12.94
C ARG A 86 9.74 5.43 -13.24
N ASP A 87 9.36 4.83 -14.37
CA ASP A 87 7.98 4.61 -14.82
C ASP A 87 7.21 3.56 -14.00
N HIS A 88 7.82 2.99 -12.96
CA HIS A 88 7.17 2.07 -12.02
C HIS A 88 6.68 2.87 -10.81
N ASP A 89 5.61 2.40 -10.17
CA ASP A 89 5.15 2.99 -8.91
C ASP A 89 6.22 2.83 -7.81
N VAL A 90 6.10 3.61 -6.73
CA VAL A 90 7.10 3.64 -5.66
C VAL A 90 7.23 2.29 -4.93
N VAL A 91 6.18 1.46 -4.87
CA VAL A 91 6.21 0.15 -4.20
C VAL A 91 7.07 -0.82 -5.02
N GLU A 92 6.83 -0.88 -6.33
CA GLU A 92 7.61 -1.72 -7.24
C GLU A 92 9.07 -1.24 -7.34
N ALA A 93 9.28 0.08 -7.48
CA ALA A 93 10.62 0.66 -7.49
C ALA A 93 11.39 0.37 -6.19
N ARG A 94 10.71 0.40 -5.03
CA ARG A 94 11.28 0.07 -3.72
C ARG A 94 11.71 -1.38 -3.66
N THR A 95 10.82 -2.30 -4.05
CA THR A 95 11.12 -3.74 -4.05
C THR A 95 12.35 -4.06 -4.89
N ARG A 96 12.40 -3.55 -6.12
CA ARG A 96 13.55 -3.75 -7.01
C ARG A 96 14.85 -3.15 -6.45
N ALA A 97 14.79 -1.93 -5.91
CA ALA A 97 15.96 -1.27 -5.33
C ALA A 97 16.53 -2.07 -4.16
N VAL A 98 15.66 -2.54 -3.25
CA VAL A 98 16.05 -3.34 -2.08
C VAL A 98 16.71 -4.64 -2.51
N LEU A 99 16.10 -5.38 -3.45
CA LEU A 99 16.67 -6.65 -3.92
C LEU A 99 18.03 -6.47 -4.59
N CYS A 100 18.21 -5.43 -5.40
CA CYS A 100 19.51 -5.08 -5.99
C CYS A 100 20.59 -4.70 -4.97
N HIS A 101 20.21 -4.35 -3.73
CA HIS A 101 21.13 -3.84 -2.70
C HIS A 101 20.97 -4.54 -1.35
N LEU A 102 20.53 -5.81 -1.30
CA LEU A 102 20.27 -6.51 -0.03
C LEU A 102 21.44 -6.46 0.95
N ASP A 103 22.68 -6.51 0.43
CA ASP A 103 23.90 -6.40 1.24
C ASP A 103 24.05 -5.02 1.94
N ALA A 104 23.48 -3.97 1.34
CA ALA A 104 23.57 -2.59 1.81
C ALA A 104 22.28 -2.08 2.50
N VAL A 105 21.26 -2.93 2.65
CA VAL A 105 19.99 -2.59 3.31
C VAL A 105 19.95 -3.24 4.69
N PRO A 106 20.35 -2.55 5.77
CA PRO A 106 20.37 -3.13 7.12
C PRO A 106 18.97 -3.36 7.70
N VAL A 107 18.02 -2.49 7.35
CA VAL A 107 16.59 -2.53 7.71
C VAL A 107 15.80 -1.78 6.64
N LEU A 108 14.53 -2.11 6.45
CA LEU A 108 13.64 -1.34 5.56
C LEU A 108 13.13 -0.09 6.30
N LEU A 109 13.24 1.07 5.69
CA LEU A 109 12.63 2.29 6.21
C LEU A 109 11.10 2.22 6.13
N SER A 110 10.59 1.67 5.02
CA SER A 110 9.15 1.56 4.72
C SER A 110 8.42 0.39 5.40
N GLU A 111 9.14 -0.44 6.18
CA GLU A 111 8.53 -1.52 6.95
C GLU A 111 7.43 -0.93 7.86
N PRO A 112 6.19 -1.43 7.81
CA PRO A 112 5.12 -0.84 8.61
C PRO A 112 5.40 -0.88 10.11
N SER A 113 4.92 0.14 10.82
CA SER A 113 4.81 0.10 12.29
C SER A 113 3.50 -0.57 12.73
N PHE A 114 2.50 -0.56 11.84
CA PHE A 114 1.12 -0.98 12.12
C PHE A 114 0.55 -1.83 10.99
N THR A 115 -0.49 -2.62 11.27
CA THR A 115 -1.15 -3.48 10.26
C THR A 115 -1.89 -2.70 9.17
N ASP A 116 -2.16 -1.41 9.36
CA ASP A 116 -2.69 -0.56 8.28
C ASP A 116 -1.60 -0.12 7.29
N LEU A 117 -0.37 -0.63 7.39
CA LEU A 117 0.82 -0.25 6.62
C LEU A 117 1.43 1.11 6.99
N SER A 118 0.85 1.85 7.94
CA SER A 118 1.41 3.13 8.34
C SER A 118 2.71 2.97 9.11
N VAL A 119 3.59 3.97 8.97
CA VAL A 119 4.89 4.05 9.63
C VAL A 119 4.84 5.16 10.68
N SER A 120 5.31 4.87 11.89
CA SER A 120 5.50 5.90 12.92
C SER A 120 6.81 6.65 12.68
N LEU A 121 6.82 7.96 12.96
CA LEU A 121 8.05 8.74 12.88
C LEU A 121 9.13 8.19 13.82
N SER A 122 8.77 7.71 15.01
CA SER A 122 9.72 7.10 15.94
C SER A 122 10.43 5.88 15.35
N ASP A 123 9.72 5.00 14.64
CA ASP A 123 10.34 3.84 13.99
C ASP A 123 11.19 4.25 12.80
N LEU A 124 10.72 5.21 12.00
CA LEU A 124 11.50 5.73 10.88
C LEU A 124 12.82 6.34 11.36
N LEU A 125 12.80 7.20 12.40
CA LEU A 125 14.00 7.79 12.99
C LEU A 125 14.94 6.73 13.57
N ARG A 126 14.40 5.70 14.24
CA ARG A 126 15.19 4.57 14.75
C ARG A 126 15.88 3.81 13.62
N ARG A 127 15.18 3.55 12.52
CA ARG A 127 15.75 2.85 11.36
C ARG A 127 16.80 3.69 10.64
N LEU A 128 16.56 4.99 10.47
CA LEU A 128 17.54 5.92 9.91
C LEU A 128 18.84 5.96 10.74
N LYS A 129 18.76 5.90 12.08
CA LYS A 129 19.95 5.78 12.93
C LYS A 129 20.77 4.51 12.66
N VAL A 130 20.12 3.40 12.31
CA VAL A 130 20.85 2.17 11.91
C VAL A 130 21.68 2.41 10.65
N TYR A 131 21.14 3.16 9.67
CA TYR A 131 21.90 3.54 8.47
C TYR A 131 23.06 4.49 8.81
N GLU A 132 22.81 5.48 9.69
CA GLU A 132 23.83 6.43 10.14
C GLU A 132 24.99 5.73 10.87
N GLU A 133 24.69 4.86 11.82
CA GLU A 133 25.68 4.06 12.58
C GLU A 133 26.52 3.17 11.66
N ARG A 134 25.95 2.69 10.55
CA ARG A 134 26.63 1.85 9.56
C ARG A 134 27.26 2.63 8.42
N THR A 135 27.10 3.96 8.40
CA THR A 135 27.55 4.84 7.29
C THR A 135 27.05 4.35 5.92
N LEU A 136 25.81 3.87 5.87
CA LEU A 136 25.16 3.40 4.64
C LEU A 136 24.18 4.44 4.12
N PRO A 137 24.09 4.66 2.79
CA PRO A 137 23.03 5.48 2.23
C PRO A 137 21.69 4.74 2.30
N VAL A 138 20.60 5.48 2.37
CA VAL A 138 19.25 4.92 2.21
C VAL A 138 18.89 4.86 0.73
N LEU A 139 18.13 3.85 0.34
CA LEU A 139 17.60 3.76 -1.02
C LEU A 139 16.44 4.75 -1.17
N GLU A 140 16.52 5.63 -2.17
CA GLU A 140 15.49 6.64 -2.43
C GLU A 140 14.05 6.09 -2.47
N PRO A 141 13.71 5.00 -3.20
CA PRO A 141 12.32 4.56 -3.27
C PRO A 141 11.81 3.96 -1.95
N ASP A 142 12.69 3.33 -1.15
CA ASP A 142 12.34 2.87 0.20
C ASP A 142 12.08 4.04 1.15
N PHE A 143 12.91 5.07 1.06
CA PHE A 143 12.74 6.29 1.83
C PHE A 143 11.45 7.03 1.43
N VAL A 144 11.18 7.21 0.14
CA VAL A 144 9.96 7.87 -0.35
C VAL A 144 8.72 7.10 0.08
N LEU A 145 8.69 5.77 -0.04
CA LEU A 145 7.56 4.96 0.42
C LEU A 145 7.34 5.08 1.94
N ALA A 146 8.41 5.16 2.73
CA ALA A 146 8.30 5.42 4.17
C ALA A 146 7.65 6.78 4.46
N LEU A 147 7.97 7.81 3.68
CA LEU A 147 7.38 9.15 3.80
C LEU A 147 5.89 9.16 3.42
N THR A 148 5.47 8.45 2.36
CA THR A 148 4.04 8.38 1.97
C THR A 148 3.19 7.64 3.01
N ARG A 149 3.80 6.74 3.78
CA ARG A 149 3.16 5.97 4.87
C ARG A 149 3.24 6.62 6.26
N LEU A 150 3.90 7.78 6.38
CA LEU A 150 4.18 8.41 7.66
C LEU A 150 2.89 8.92 8.33
N ARG A 151 2.60 8.45 9.56
CA ARG A 151 1.38 8.85 10.29
C ARG A 151 1.34 10.33 10.64
N GLU A 152 2.46 10.85 11.11
CA GLU A 152 2.59 12.20 11.63
C GLU A 152 2.52 13.25 10.52
N ALA A 153 2.77 12.86 9.27
CA ALA A 153 2.53 13.72 8.10
C ALA A 153 1.04 14.06 7.91
N ALA A 154 0.13 13.19 8.37
CA ALA A 154 -1.31 13.40 8.25
C ALA A 154 -1.90 14.31 9.34
N THR A 155 -1.17 14.56 10.44
CA THR A 155 -1.66 15.32 11.60
C THR A 155 -0.60 16.30 12.11
N ARG A 156 -0.68 17.56 11.65
CA ARG A 156 0.17 18.63 12.16
C ARG A 156 -0.20 18.94 13.61
N THR A 157 0.74 18.73 14.53
CA THR A 157 0.58 19.02 15.96
C THR A 157 1.81 19.80 16.47
N GLU A 158 1.72 20.45 17.64
CA GLU A 158 2.87 21.12 18.28
C GLU A 158 4.05 20.17 18.56
N LEU A 159 3.81 18.86 18.54
CA LEU A 159 4.84 17.83 18.59
C LEU A 159 5.80 17.92 17.39
N CYS A 160 5.34 18.45 16.25
CA CYS A 160 6.09 18.54 15.00
C CYS A 160 7.38 19.37 15.14
N ASP A 161 7.39 20.48 15.89
CA ASP A 161 8.55 21.38 15.91
C ASP A 161 9.77 20.72 16.57
N ARG A 162 9.58 20.05 17.72
CA ARG A 162 10.66 19.28 18.39
C ARG A 162 11.10 18.06 17.58
N LEU A 163 10.17 17.43 16.87
CA LEU A 163 10.48 16.25 16.05
C LEU A 163 11.22 16.64 14.76
N VAL A 164 10.92 17.80 14.19
CA VAL A 164 11.62 18.37 13.03
C VAL A 164 13.09 18.65 13.36
N GLU A 165 13.39 19.20 14.54
CA GLU A 165 14.77 19.41 14.99
C GLU A 165 15.57 18.09 15.07
N GLN A 166 14.95 17.02 15.56
CA GLN A 166 15.58 15.69 15.62
C GLN A 166 15.85 15.14 14.21
N CYS A 167 14.97 15.41 13.25
CA CYS A 167 15.17 14.97 11.86
C CYS A 167 16.43 15.62 11.26
N TYR A 168 16.67 16.90 11.48
CA TYR A 168 17.86 17.60 10.98
C TYR A 168 19.19 17.07 11.53
N GLN A 169 19.17 16.34 12.65
CA GLN A 169 20.37 15.72 13.21
C GLN A 169 20.80 14.46 12.46
N ILE A 170 19.94 13.90 11.59
CA ILE A 170 20.23 12.68 10.84
C ILE A 170 21.00 13.00 9.56
N GLY A 171 22.25 12.56 9.51
CA GLY A 171 23.21 12.83 8.45
C GLY A 171 23.28 11.78 7.33
N VAL A 172 22.20 11.03 7.09
CA VAL A 172 22.22 9.85 6.20
C VAL A 172 22.07 10.25 4.72
N PRO A 173 23.01 9.85 3.82
CA PRO A 173 22.88 10.09 2.38
C PRO A 173 21.74 9.31 1.75
N ILE A 174 21.22 9.79 0.62
CA ILE A 174 20.16 9.11 -0.15
C ILE A 174 20.75 8.66 -1.49
N LEU A 175 20.76 7.35 -1.76
CA LEU A 175 21.17 6.80 -3.04
C LEU A 175 20.02 6.89 -4.05
N LEU A 176 20.29 7.48 -5.21
CA LEU A 176 19.34 7.59 -6.31
C LEU A 176 19.49 6.45 -7.31
N ASP A 177 18.46 6.21 -8.11
CA ASP A 177 18.44 5.27 -9.26
C ASP A 177 19.45 5.57 -10.40
N THR A 178 20.28 6.59 -10.18
CA THR A 178 21.38 6.99 -11.05
C THR A 178 22.73 6.48 -10.56
N GLY A 179 22.76 5.81 -9.39
CA GLY A 179 23.98 5.44 -8.67
C GLY A 179 24.66 6.60 -7.95
N ARG A 180 24.13 7.82 -8.07
CA ARG A 180 24.63 9.01 -7.36
C ARG A 180 23.86 9.26 -6.08
N GLU A 181 24.51 9.88 -5.11
CA GLU A 181 23.85 10.42 -3.93
C GLU A 181 23.06 11.68 -4.27
N CYS A 182 21.93 11.85 -3.60
CA CYS A 182 21.17 13.10 -3.58
C CYS A 182 21.99 14.20 -2.91
N GLU A 183 21.85 15.44 -3.37
CA GLU A 183 22.47 16.61 -2.74
C GLU A 183 21.90 16.89 -1.33
N ARG A 184 20.77 16.26 -0.98
CA ARG A 184 20.06 16.42 0.28
C ARG A 184 20.14 15.14 1.10
N LEU A 185 20.30 15.30 2.41
CA LEU A 185 20.34 14.22 3.38
C LEU A 185 18.91 13.80 3.78
N ALA A 186 18.74 12.53 4.15
CA ALA A 186 17.45 11.95 4.53
C ALA A 186 16.79 12.71 5.69
N GLY A 187 17.57 13.12 6.69
CA GLY A 187 17.09 13.90 7.83
C GLY A 187 16.45 15.24 7.43
N ALA A 188 17.11 15.99 6.55
CA ALA A 188 16.61 17.27 6.05
C ALA A 188 15.36 17.09 5.18
N VAL A 189 15.32 16.05 4.33
CA VAL A 189 14.14 15.76 3.51
C VAL A 189 12.95 15.39 4.40
N LEU A 190 13.15 14.53 5.41
CA LEU A 190 12.10 14.13 6.36
C LEU A 190 11.55 15.34 7.14
N ALA A 191 12.44 16.21 7.63
CA ALA A 191 12.07 17.44 8.32
C ALA A 191 11.18 18.35 7.46
N GLU A 192 11.58 18.57 6.20
CA GLU A 192 10.80 19.38 5.25
C GLU A 192 9.49 18.69 4.87
N TYR A 193 9.48 17.36 4.72
CA TYR A 193 8.28 16.59 4.35
C TYR A 193 7.21 16.62 5.44
N LEU A 194 7.59 16.63 6.72
CA LEU A 194 6.64 16.84 7.83
C LEU A 194 5.90 18.19 7.73
N CYS A 195 6.51 19.18 7.08
CA CYS A 195 5.93 20.51 6.89
C CYS A 195 5.19 20.69 5.56
N ASP A 196 5.58 19.93 4.53
CA ASP A 196 5.02 19.96 3.18
C ASP A 196 4.88 18.52 2.63
N PRO A 197 3.96 17.70 3.20
CA PRO A 197 3.75 16.34 2.74
C PRO A 197 2.89 16.31 1.47
N HIS A 198 2.82 15.14 0.82
CA HIS A 198 1.79 14.91 -0.18
C HIS A 198 0.41 15.16 0.43
N GLN A 199 -0.47 15.77 -0.35
CA GLN A 199 -1.84 16.08 0.07
C GLN A 199 -2.84 15.27 -0.72
N GLN A 200 -3.74 14.60 0.01
CA GLN A 200 -4.89 13.92 -0.57
C GLN A 200 -5.73 14.94 -1.32
N GLN A 201 -5.86 14.76 -2.64
CA GLN A 201 -6.77 15.57 -3.43
C GLN A 201 -8.21 15.12 -3.12
N ARG A 202 -9.11 16.08 -2.91
CA ARG A 202 -10.55 15.82 -2.76
C ARG A 202 -11.21 16.03 -4.12
N ASP A 203 -12.22 15.22 -4.43
CA ASP A 203 -13.12 15.43 -5.57
C ASP A 203 -12.46 15.40 -6.96
N VAL A 204 -11.48 14.51 -7.16
CA VAL A 204 -10.92 14.25 -8.50
C VAL A 204 -11.37 12.86 -8.93
N ASP A 205 -12.09 12.78 -10.06
CA ASP A 205 -12.52 11.49 -10.65
C ASP A 205 -11.33 10.60 -11.04
N ASN A 206 -10.13 11.18 -11.10
CA ASN A 206 -8.86 10.50 -11.33
C ASN A 206 -7.74 11.12 -10.46
N PRO A 207 -7.19 10.42 -9.46
CA PRO A 207 -6.16 10.93 -8.55
C PRO A 207 -4.78 11.05 -9.23
N TYR A 208 -4.55 10.43 -10.39
CA TYR A 208 -3.31 10.65 -11.15
C TYR A 208 -3.27 12.07 -11.71
N LEU A 209 -4.43 12.66 -12.02
CA LEU A 209 -4.52 13.96 -12.69
C LEU A 209 -4.30 15.18 -11.77
N GLY A 210 -3.80 14.98 -10.55
CA GLY A 210 -3.60 16.10 -9.61
C GLY A 210 -2.63 15.88 -8.46
N LEU A 211 -1.98 14.73 -8.32
CA LEU A 211 -0.98 14.54 -7.27
C LEU A 211 0.26 15.39 -7.57
N LYS A 212 0.45 16.42 -6.76
CA LYS A 212 1.60 17.33 -6.87
C LYS A 212 2.78 16.72 -6.14
N HIS A 213 3.93 16.71 -6.80
CA HIS A 213 5.21 16.48 -6.14
C HIS A 213 5.50 17.65 -5.18
N PRO A 214 5.53 17.43 -3.85
CA PRO A 214 5.72 18.51 -2.89
C PRO A 214 7.13 19.08 -2.97
N HIS A 215 7.29 20.35 -2.59
CA HIS A 215 8.59 21.03 -2.60
C HIS A 215 9.58 20.40 -1.62
N SER A 216 9.09 19.78 -0.55
CA SER A 216 9.89 19.00 0.39
C SER A 216 10.65 17.85 -0.26
N LEU A 217 10.17 17.30 -1.38
CA LEU A 217 10.79 16.19 -2.12
C LEU A 217 11.61 16.67 -3.33
N ARG A 218 11.91 17.96 -3.43
CA ARG A 218 12.80 18.47 -4.50
C ARG A 218 14.14 17.73 -4.50
N GLY A 219 14.62 17.37 -5.70
CA GLY A 219 15.85 16.60 -5.90
C GLY A 219 15.66 15.09 -5.92
N LEU A 220 14.51 14.57 -5.48
CA LEU A 220 14.15 13.16 -5.61
C LEU A 220 13.28 12.91 -6.86
N PRO A 221 13.34 11.71 -7.48
CA PRO A 221 12.40 11.29 -8.52
C PRO A 221 10.93 11.39 -8.09
N ASP A 222 10.06 11.86 -8.99
CA ASP A 222 8.61 11.96 -8.76
C ASP A 222 7.90 10.62 -9.06
N ARG A 223 8.02 9.66 -8.14
CA ARG A 223 7.48 8.30 -8.28
C ARG A 223 5.99 8.17 -7.98
N VAL A 224 5.37 9.23 -7.46
CA VAL A 224 3.97 9.21 -7.00
C VAL A 224 3.06 9.92 -8.01
N GLY A 225 3.50 11.05 -8.55
CA GLY A 225 2.75 11.82 -9.54
C GLY A 225 3.14 11.44 -10.96
N LYS A 226 4.25 12.02 -11.44
CA LYS A 226 4.63 12.00 -12.87
C LYS A 226 4.84 10.61 -13.46
N TYR A 227 5.40 9.66 -12.69
CA TYR A 227 5.78 8.35 -13.20
C TYR A 227 4.88 7.18 -12.79
N ALA A 228 3.81 7.44 -12.02
CA ALA A 228 2.75 6.46 -11.78
C ALA A 228 1.85 6.07 -13.00
N PRO A 229 1.78 6.79 -14.14
CA PRO A 229 0.70 6.54 -15.11
C PRO A 229 0.92 5.36 -16.07
N TYR A 230 2.05 4.64 -16.06
CA TYR A 230 2.27 3.53 -17.01
C TYR A 230 1.37 2.31 -16.74
N LYS A 231 0.79 2.19 -15.53
CA LYS A 231 -0.12 1.09 -15.15
C LYS A 231 -1.58 1.49 -14.97
N HIS A 232 -1.96 2.76 -15.13
CA HIS A 232 -3.33 3.24 -14.85
C HIS A 232 -3.93 2.87 -13.47
N THR A 233 -3.14 2.30 -12.54
CA THR A 233 -3.56 1.83 -11.21
C THR A 233 -2.77 2.50 -10.07
N PHE A 234 -3.47 3.12 -9.14
CA PHE A 234 -2.96 3.93 -8.04
C PHE A 234 -2.83 2.94 -6.92
N GLU A 235 -1.61 2.66 -6.48
CA GLU A 235 -1.39 1.70 -5.40
C GLU A 235 -1.85 2.33 -4.07
N PRO A 236 -3.05 1.96 -3.53
CA PRO A 236 -3.62 2.64 -2.38
C PRO A 236 -2.77 2.45 -1.12
N THR A 237 -1.91 1.43 -1.10
CA THR A 237 -1.04 1.09 0.02
C THR A 237 0.18 2.00 0.14
N MET A 238 0.41 2.89 -0.85
CA MET A 238 1.36 4.00 -0.73
C MET A 238 0.91 5.00 0.34
N PHE A 239 -0.40 5.25 0.44
CA PHE A 239 -1.01 6.24 1.34
C PHE A 239 -2.08 5.58 2.23
N PRO A 240 -1.67 4.75 3.20
CA PRO A 240 -2.60 3.94 4.01
C PRO A 240 -3.62 4.75 4.83
N LEU A 241 -3.34 6.03 5.05
CA LEU A 241 -4.18 6.93 5.85
C LEU A 241 -5.12 7.79 5.00
N TRP A 242 -5.04 7.67 3.68
CA TRP A 242 -5.92 8.38 2.76
C TRP A 242 -7.18 7.56 2.54
N ALA A 243 -8.26 7.87 3.27
CA ALA A 243 -9.52 7.12 3.15
C ALA A 243 -10.09 7.09 1.71
N GLU A 244 -9.86 8.16 0.93
CA GLU A 244 -10.22 8.26 -0.49
C GLU A 244 -9.25 7.54 -1.44
N ALA A 245 -8.04 7.17 -1.04
CA ALA A 245 -7.11 6.43 -1.90
C ALA A 245 -7.76 5.17 -2.50
N ILE A 246 -8.51 4.48 -1.65
CA ILE A 246 -9.18 3.21 -1.94
C ILE A 246 -10.28 3.36 -3.00
N HIS A 247 -10.99 4.50 -3.01
CA HIS A 247 -12.09 4.68 -3.97
C HIS A 247 -11.57 4.76 -5.40
N VAL A 248 -10.31 5.08 -5.64
CA VAL A 248 -9.79 5.16 -7.00
C VAL A 248 -9.30 3.78 -7.43
N SER A 249 -8.53 3.12 -6.56
CA SER A 249 -7.75 1.93 -6.91
C SER A 249 -8.55 0.69 -7.26
N ILE A 250 -9.84 0.61 -6.88
CA ILE A 250 -10.67 -0.57 -7.13
C ILE A 250 -11.54 -0.31 -8.38
N PRO A 251 -11.31 -0.89 -9.57
CA PRO A 251 -12.21 -0.73 -10.72
C PRO A 251 -13.58 -1.39 -10.47
N VAL A 252 -14.63 -0.91 -11.15
CA VAL A 252 -16.04 -1.26 -10.86
C VAL A 252 -16.54 -2.51 -11.63
N ARG A 253 -15.76 -3.13 -12.52
CA ARG A 253 -16.18 -4.30 -13.31
C ARG A 253 -15.16 -5.42 -13.41
N SER A 254 -15.60 -6.67 -13.26
CA SER A 254 -14.78 -7.89 -13.30
C SER A 254 -14.34 -8.36 -14.70
N ALA A 255 -15.03 -7.95 -15.79
CA ALA A 255 -14.69 -8.42 -17.14
C ALA A 255 -13.42 -7.74 -17.70
N ASP A 256 -13.26 -6.43 -17.46
CA ASP A 256 -12.07 -5.68 -17.85
C ASP A 256 -11.01 -5.66 -16.73
N PHE A 257 -11.38 -5.96 -15.46
CA PHE A 257 -10.44 -6.07 -14.33
C PHE A 257 -9.39 -7.17 -14.50
N VAL A 258 -9.74 -8.27 -15.19
CA VAL A 258 -8.81 -9.38 -15.48
C VAL A 258 -7.88 -9.04 -16.67
N GLU A 259 -8.26 -8.09 -17.52
CA GLU A 259 -7.45 -7.70 -18.69
C GLU A 259 -6.61 -6.43 -18.47
N ASP A 260 -7.13 -5.40 -17.77
CA ASP A 260 -6.48 -4.09 -17.60
C ASP A 260 -5.63 -3.97 -16.32
N ILE A 261 -6.00 -4.66 -15.24
CA ILE A 261 -5.03 -4.94 -14.18
C ILE A 261 -4.39 -6.25 -14.58
N SER A 262 -3.07 -6.28 -14.65
CA SER A 262 -2.29 -7.52 -14.71
C SER A 262 -2.42 -8.37 -13.44
N GLY A 263 -3.53 -8.26 -12.70
CA GLY A 263 -3.75 -8.81 -11.38
C GLY A 263 -4.76 -9.95 -11.39
N THR A 264 -4.50 -10.94 -10.55
CA THR A 264 -5.38 -12.09 -10.38
C THR A 264 -6.56 -11.73 -9.48
N GLU A 265 -7.61 -12.55 -9.48
CA GLU A 265 -8.72 -12.38 -8.54
C GLU A 265 -8.27 -12.41 -7.06
N GLU A 266 -7.15 -13.08 -6.76
CA GLU A 266 -6.52 -13.10 -5.44
C GLU A 266 -5.98 -11.71 -5.03
N ASP A 267 -5.56 -10.89 -6.01
CA ASP A 267 -5.11 -9.51 -5.79
C ASP A 267 -6.24 -8.61 -5.24
N VAL A 268 -7.48 -8.83 -5.69
CA VAL A 268 -8.67 -8.16 -5.14
C VAL A 268 -8.85 -8.50 -3.67
N VAL A 269 -8.81 -9.80 -3.35
CA VAL A 269 -9.07 -10.29 -1.99
C VAL A 269 -8.01 -9.75 -1.02
N ALA A 270 -6.73 -9.77 -1.41
CA ALA A 270 -5.68 -9.24 -0.56
C ALA A 270 -5.79 -7.72 -0.37
N LEU A 271 -6.17 -6.99 -1.43
CA LEU A 271 -6.45 -5.55 -1.31
C LEU A 271 -7.57 -5.29 -0.30
N PHE A 272 -8.68 -6.03 -0.38
CA PHE A 272 -9.80 -5.87 0.55
C PHE A 272 -9.43 -6.25 1.99
N ASN A 273 -8.67 -7.33 2.18
CA ASN A 273 -8.11 -7.69 3.48
C ASN A 273 -7.21 -6.57 4.03
N GLN A 274 -6.37 -5.97 3.18
CA GLN A 274 -5.52 -4.86 3.57
C GLN A 274 -6.33 -3.60 3.90
N ILE A 275 -7.42 -3.31 3.16
CA ILE A 275 -8.34 -2.21 3.48
C ILE A 275 -9.02 -2.45 4.83
N ALA A 276 -9.37 -3.69 5.14
CA ALA A 276 -9.94 -4.06 6.44
C ALA A 276 -8.97 -3.82 7.59
N GLU A 277 -7.67 -3.65 7.31
CA GLU A 277 -6.68 -3.23 8.29
C GLU A 277 -6.63 -1.73 8.58
N SER A 278 -7.32 -0.89 7.81
CA SER A 278 -7.25 0.57 7.92
C SER A 278 -7.55 1.10 9.33
N SER A 279 -6.86 2.19 9.69
CA SER A 279 -7.08 2.94 10.92
C SER A 279 -8.09 4.07 10.79
N GLN A 280 -8.54 4.36 9.57
CA GLN A 280 -9.46 5.44 9.26
C GLN A 280 -10.79 4.85 8.77
N PRO A 281 -11.94 5.38 9.23
CA PRO A 281 -13.21 5.10 8.59
C PRO A 281 -13.16 5.40 7.10
N LEU A 282 -13.81 4.55 6.30
CA LEU A 282 -13.89 4.73 4.86
C LEU A 282 -14.80 5.91 4.52
N SER A 283 -14.48 6.63 3.46
CA SER A 283 -15.38 7.65 2.94
C SER A 283 -16.66 7.01 2.40
N PRO A 284 -17.80 7.73 2.35
CA PRO A 284 -19.01 7.22 1.72
C PRO A 284 -18.79 6.70 0.28
N ARG A 285 -17.92 7.37 -0.50
CA ARG A 285 -17.51 6.93 -1.84
C ARG A 285 -16.75 5.60 -1.82
N ALA A 286 -15.75 5.46 -0.95
CA ALA A 286 -15.00 4.22 -0.81
C ALA A 286 -15.90 3.05 -0.36
N GLN A 287 -16.80 3.30 0.60
CA GLN A 287 -17.77 2.31 1.07
C GLN A 287 -18.70 1.84 -0.04
N ALA A 288 -19.25 2.79 -0.81
CA ALA A 288 -20.11 2.49 -1.95
C ALA A 288 -19.38 1.63 -2.99
N LYS A 289 -18.13 1.99 -3.31
CA LYS A 289 -17.33 1.26 -4.30
C LYS A 289 -17.00 -0.15 -3.84
N ILE A 290 -16.58 -0.32 -2.57
CA ILE A 290 -16.33 -1.64 -1.98
C ILE A 290 -17.56 -2.53 -2.07
N LEU A 291 -18.75 -2.03 -1.75
CA LEU A 291 -20.00 -2.81 -1.83
C LEU A 291 -20.31 -3.24 -3.26
N VAL A 292 -20.15 -2.34 -4.24
CA VAL A 292 -20.38 -2.64 -5.66
C VAL A 292 -19.37 -3.67 -6.15
N CYS A 293 -18.09 -3.49 -5.85
CA CYS A 293 -17.05 -4.41 -6.28
C CYS A 293 -17.21 -5.79 -5.62
N SER A 294 -17.55 -5.84 -4.33
CA SER A 294 -17.87 -7.10 -3.63
C SER A 294 -19.07 -7.82 -4.27
N ALA A 295 -20.09 -7.09 -4.72
CA ALA A 295 -21.22 -7.69 -5.43
C ALA A 295 -20.77 -8.28 -6.79
N GLY A 296 -19.85 -7.62 -7.49
CA GLY A 296 -19.38 -8.04 -8.82
C GLY A 296 -18.46 -9.25 -8.81
N VAL A 297 -17.82 -9.53 -7.68
CA VAL A 297 -16.98 -10.72 -7.47
C VAL A 297 -17.65 -11.79 -6.60
N ALA A 298 -18.91 -11.58 -6.19
CA ALA A 298 -19.59 -12.45 -5.23
C ALA A 298 -19.82 -13.89 -5.72
N ASP A 299 -19.84 -14.11 -7.03
CA ASP A 299 -19.96 -15.45 -7.62
C ASP A 299 -18.64 -16.23 -7.57
N TYR A 300 -17.52 -15.54 -7.33
CA TYR A 300 -16.17 -16.11 -7.29
C TYR A 300 -15.61 -16.19 -5.86
N PHE A 301 -15.90 -15.20 -5.02
CA PHE A 301 -15.40 -15.12 -3.64
C PHE A 301 -16.48 -14.73 -2.64
N ASP A 302 -16.46 -15.39 -1.49
CA ASP A 302 -17.25 -14.96 -0.35
C ASP A 302 -16.61 -13.72 0.31
N MET A 303 -17.07 -12.55 -0.09
CA MET A 303 -16.63 -11.27 0.46
C MET A 303 -17.29 -10.93 1.81
N ILE A 304 -18.30 -11.69 2.25
CA ILE A 304 -19.06 -11.40 3.47
C ILE A 304 -18.16 -11.34 4.71
N PRO A 305 -17.25 -12.30 4.97
CA PRO A 305 -16.38 -12.25 6.15
C PRO A 305 -15.52 -10.98 6.21
N VAL A 306 -15.00 -10.54 5.06
CA VAL A 306 -14.16 -9.33 4.99
C VAL A 306 -15.00 -8.08 5.28
N LEU A 307 -16.22 -8.00 4.72
CA LEU A 307 -17.15 -6.90 4.99
C LEU A 307 -17.60 -6.87 6.45
N GLU A 308 -17.81 -8.03 7.07
CA GLU A 308 -18.13 -8.14 8.50
C GLU A 308 -17.00 -7.63 9.38
N ILE A 309 -15.73 -7.97 9.06
CA ILE A 309 -14.56 -7.41 9.76
C ILE A 309 -14.55 -5.88 9.61
N MET A 310 -14.76 -5.35 8.40
CA MET A 310 -14.78 -3.91 8.16
C MET A 310 -15.87 -3.21 8.99
N TRP A 311 -17.05 -3.81 9.13
CA TRP A 311 -18.13 -3.30 9.96
C TRP A 311 -17.85 -3.37 11.45
N GLN A 312 -17.36 -4.50 11.95
CA GLN A 312 -16.97 -4.66 13.36
C GLN A 312 -15.91 -3.63 13.76
N ARG A 313 -15.00 -3.32 12.83
CA ARG A 313 -13.97 -2.28 12.98
C ARG A 313 -14.50 -0.85 12.79
N ARG A 314 -15.77 -0.66 12.44
CA ARG A 314 -16.39 0.66 12.15
C ARG A 314 -15.74 1.40 10.99
N LEU A 315 -15.17 0.66 10.04
CA LEU A 315 -14.71 1.21 8.76
C LEU A 315 -15.88 1.67 7.91
N PHE A 316 -16.95 0.89 7.91
CA PHE A 316 -18.25 1.30 7.39
C PHE A 316 -18.96 2.22 8.37
N GLN A 317 -19.59 3.25 7.83
CA GLN A 317 -20.46 4.20 8.51
C GLN A 317 -21.78 4.26 7.74
N PRO A 318 -22.93 4.52 8.38
CA PRO A 318 -24.18 4.66 7.64
C PRO A 318 -24.04 5.71 6.52
N ILE A 319 -24.35 5.31 5.29
CA ILE A 319 -24.35 6.21 4.13
C ILE A 319 -25.66 7.01 4.17
N GLY A 320 -25.58 8.33 3.99
CA GLY A 320 -26.77 9.18 3.97
C GLY A 320 -27.68 8.84 2.77
N GLN A 321 -29.00 9.00 2.94
CA GLN A 321 -30.00 8.63 1.92
C GLN A 321 -29.82 9.40 0.59
N ASP A 322 -29.22 10.59 0.63
CA ASP A 322 -28.98 11.45 -0.53
C ASP A 322 -27.61 11.24 -1.19
N PHE A 323 -26.88 10.18 -0.83
CA PHE A 323 -25.53 9.95 -1.37
C PHE A 323 -25.60 9.64 -2.88
N PRO A 324 -24.90 10.42 -3.73
CA PRO A 324 -24.85 10.16 -5.17
C PRO A 324 -23.96 8.94 -5.40
N TRP A 325 -24.58 7.76 -5.44
CA TRP A 325 -23.92 6.53 -5.84
C TRP A 325 -23.23 6.76 -7.20
N PRO A 326 -22.02 6.23 -7.42
CA PRO A 326 -21.30 6.43 -8.67
C PRO A 326 -21.99 5.68 -9.82
N THR A 327 -23.09 6.23 -10.34
CA THR A 327 -23.99 5.60 -11.32
C THR A 327 -23.75 6.03 -12.75
N SER A 328 -22.93 7.06 -12.96
CA SER A 328 -22.58 7.58 -14.29
C SER A 328 -21.48 6.77 -14.97
N ASP A 329 -20.98 5.72 -14.32
CA ASP A 329 -19.99 4.80 -14.89
C ASP A 329 -20.74 3.73 -15.72
N PRO A 330 -20.54 3.66 -17.06
CA PRO A 330 -21.19 2.66 -17.91
C PRO A 330 -20.85 1.20 -17.52
N ASP A 331 -19.88 1.03 -16.62
CA ASP A 331 -19.42 -0.25 -16.09
C ASP A 331 -20.03 -0.66 -14.75
N PHE A 332 -21.03 0.08 -14.25
CA PHE A 332 -21.75 -0.30 -13.04
C PHE A 332 -22.48 -1.65 -13.20
N LEU A 333 -22.51 -2.46 -12.13
CA LEU A 333 -23.35 -3.66 -12.04
C LEU A 333 -24.80 -3.32 -12.40
N THR A 334 -25.52 -4.30 -12.97
CA THR A 334 -26.95 -4.10 -13.13
C THR A 334 -27.57 -3.85 -11.76
N THR A 335 -28.52 -2.91 -11.68
CA THR A 335 -29.24 -2.59 -10.43
C THR A 335 -29.78 -3.83 -9.71
N ARG A 336 -30.03 -4.91 -10.46
CA ARG A 336 -30.46 -6.22 -9.98
C ARG A 336 -29.37 -6.98 -9.21
N GLU A 337 -28.14 -7.05 -9.71
CA GLU A 337 -27.03 -7.79 -9.06
C GLU A 337 -26.64 -7.13 -7.74
N LEU A 338 -26.52 -5.80 -7.74
CA LEU A 338 -26.26 -5.03 -6.52
C LEU A 338 -27.38 -5.24 -5.51
N ARG A 339 -28.65 -5.16 -5.95
CA ARG A 339 -29.80 -5.39 -5.06
C ARG A 339 -29.78 -6.79 -4.44
N SER A 340 -29.59 -7.84 -5.23
CA SER A 340 -29.54 -9.22 -4.73
C SER A 340 -28.38 -9.43 -3.74
N PHE A 341 -27.21 -8.83 -3.99
CA PHE A 341 -26.11 -8.86 -3.03
C PHE A 341 -26.43 -8.13 -1.73
N LEU A 342 -26.99 -6.92 -1.81
CA LEU A 342 -27.41 -6.15 -0.64
C LEU A 342 -28.52 -6.88 0.16
N GLU A 343 -29.44 -7.57 -0.51
CA GLU A 343 -30.45 -8.41 0.15
C GLU A 343 -29.81 -9.58 0.90
N ARG A 344 -28.75 -10.20 0.37
CA ARG A 344 -27.96 -11.19 1.13
C ARG A 344 -27.31 -10.55 2.36
N LEU A 345 -26.72 -9.36 2.22
CA LEU A 345 -26.14 -8.62 3.35
C LEU A 345 -27.18 -8.19 4.40
N CYS A 346 -28.45 -7.98 4.03
CA CYS A 346 -29.53 -7.70 4.97
C CYS A 346 -29.80 -8.85 5.96
N THR A 347 -29.33 -10.06 5.66
CA THR A 347 -29.41 -11.22 6.57
C THR A 347 -28.26 -11.30 7.56
N THR A 348 -27.26 -10.43 7.45
CA THR A 348 -26.07 -10.40 8.32
C THR A 348 -26.11 -9.20 9.28
N GLN A 349 -25.06 -9.01 10.09
CA GLN A 349 -24.91 -7.84 10.95
C GLN A 349 -24.77 -6.52 10.15
N LEU A 350 -24.61 -6.60 8.83
CA LEU A 350 -24.46 -5.49 7.88
C LEU A 350 -25.79 -4.88 7.44
N ARG A 351 -26.92 -5.36 7.97
CA ARG A 351 -28.28 -4.94 7.59
C ARG A 351 -28.46 -3.43 7.50
N SER A 352 -27.96 -2.65 8.46
CA SER A 352 -28.12 -1.19 8.43
C SER A 352 -27.38 -0.50 7.28
N VAL A 353 -26.22 -1.02 6.86
CA VAL A 353 -25.47 -0.54 5.68
C VAL A 353 -26.21 -0.94 4.42
N ALA A 354 -26.66 -2.20 4.36
CA ALA A 354 -27.38 -2.73 3.21
C ALA A 354 -28.75 -2.03 3.02
N GLU A 355 -29.50 -1.77 4.08
CA GLU A 355 -30.76 -1.03 4.04
C GLU A 355 -30.54 0.44 3.65
N SER A 356 -29.52 1.10 4.19
CA SER A 356 -29.12 2.45 3.79
C SER A 356 -28.74 2.51 2.30
N ALA A 357 -27.95 1.54 1.83
CA ALA A 357 -27.58 1.43 0.43
C ALA A 357 -28.80 1.14 -0.46
N LEU A 358 -29.68 0.21 -0.08
CA LEU A 358 -30.91 -0.13 -0.79
C LEU A 358 -31.92 1.02 -0.83
N GLN A 359 -32.03 1.81 0.23
CA GLN A 359 -32.91 2.99 0.27
C GLN A 359 -32.40 4.11 -0.63
N SER A 360 -31.09 4.39 -0.58
CA SER A 360 -30.44 5.36 -1.48
C SER A 360 -30.54 4.91 -2.94
N ALA A 361 -30.44 3.60 -3.17
CA ALA A 361 -30.67 2.93 -4.43
C ALA A 361 -32.13 2.92 -4.92
N ALA A 362 -33.14 3.13 -4.06
CA ALA A 362 -34.54 3.05 -4.47
C ALA A 362 -34.93 4.16 -5.46
N HIS A 363 -34.09 5.18 -5.63
CA HIS A 363 -34.23 6.24 -6.64
C HIS A 363 -33.64 5.87 -8.02
N PHE A 364 -33.16 4.63 -8.22
CA PHE A 364 -32.76 4.10 -9.52
C PHE A 364 -34.00 3.95 -10.43
N SER A 365 -34.26 4.93 -11.31
CA SER A 365 -35.05 4.71 -12.52
C SER A 365 -34.11 4.25 -13.65
N PRO A 366 -34.52 3.27 -14.48
CA PRO A 366 -33.71 2.79 -15.60
C PRO A 366 -33.37 3.86 -16.62
#